data_AF-A0AA38AV64-F1
#
_entry.id   AF-A0AA38AV64-F1
#
_cell.length_a   1.000
_cell.length_b   1.000
_cell.length_c   1.000
_cell.angle_alpha   90.00
_cell.angle_beta   90.00
_cell.angle_gamma   90.00
#
_symmetry.space_group_name_H-M   'P 1'
#
loop_
_entity.id
_entity.type
_entity.pdbx_description
1 polymer ?
#
loop_
_entity_poly.entity_id
_entity_poly.type
_entity_poly.pdbx_seq_one_letter_code
_entity_poly.pdbx_strand_id
1 'polypeptide(L)'
;MALTLFAGFGRYFPGYEPVLRRDVPVTPRQAPRLQRVRVELRLFPATAEALYQRAAEWNVSVSEAGKRLIDAGLSSTADSTEKL
;
A
#
# COMPACT_ATOMS: atom_id res chain seq x y z
N MET A 1 -33.84 -20.50 -24.78
CA MET A 1 -33.10 -19.59 -25.68
C MET A 1 -33.12 -18.19 -25.06
N ALA A 2 -31.96 -17.56 -24.91
CA ALA A 2 -31.65 -16.14 -24.58
C ALA A 2 -32.25 -15.51 -23.29
N LEU A 3 -31.46 -15.06 -22.29
CA LEU A 3 -30.68 -13.78 -22.20
C LEU A 3 -31.61 -12.56 -22.32
N THR A 4 -31.75 -11.59 -21.40
CA THR A 4 -30.76 -10.71 -20.72
C THR A 4 -31.59 -9.85 -19.71
N LEU A 5 -31.34 -9.86 -18.39
CA LEU A 5 -30.52 -8.92 -17.59
C LEU A 5 -30.98 -7.45 -17.46
N PHE A 6 -30.94 -7.02 -16.19
CA PHE A 6 -30.85 -5.66 -15.63
C PHE A 6 -32.12 -4.82 -15.39
N ALA A 7 -32.63 -4.95 -14.16
CA ALA A 7 -33.27 -3.84 -13.44
C ALA A 7 -32.18 -2.99 -12.75
N GLY A 8 -32.34 -1.67 -12.87
CA GLY A 8 -31.52 -0.68 -12.20
C GLY A 8 -31.63 -0.72 -10.67
N PHE A 9 -30.61 -0.17 -10.00
CA PHE A 9 -30.58 -0.03 -8.56
C PHE A 9 -31.02 1.37 -8.15
N GLY A 10 -32.15 1.43 -7.45
CA GLY A 10 -32.59 2.57 -6.66
C GLY A 10 -32.88 2.14 -5.22
N ARG A 11 -32.15 2.78 -4.30
CA ARG A 11 -32.51 3.07 -2.89
C ARG A 11 -32.48 1.94 -1.86
N TYR A 12 -31.84 2.30 -0.74
CA TYR A 12 -31.66 1.54 0.50
C TYR A 12 -32.96 1.58 1.33
N PHE A 13 -33.41 0.43 1.83
CA PHE A 13 -34.57 0.32 2.73
C PHE A 13 -34.13 -0.24 4.10
N PRO A 14 -34.51 0.39 5.23
CA PRO A 14 -34.24 -0.13 6.56
C PRO A 14 -35.28 -1.22 6.89
N GLY A 15 -34.81 -2.40 7.29
CA GLY A 15 -35.63 -3.60 7.52
C GLY A 15 -35.16 -4.86 6.78
N TYR A 16 -34.01 -4.80 6.10
CA TYR A 16 -33.41 -5.96 5.45
C TYR A 16 -32.67 -6.82 6.49
N GLU A 17 -33.37 -7.77 7.11
CA GLU A 17 -32.66 -8.97 7.57
C GLU A 17 -32.12 -9.65 6.32
N PRO A 18 -30.80 -9.81 6.16
CA PRO A 18 -30.28 -10.55 5.04
C PRO A 18 -30.69 -12.00 5.26
N VAL A 19 -31.78 -12.41 4.61
CA VAL A 19 -32.04 -13.83 4.39
C VAL A 19 -30.82 -14.35 3.65
N LEU A 20 -29.94 -15.04 4.38
CA LEU A 20 -28.74 -15.69 3.86
C LEU A 20 -29.20 -16.71 2.81
N ARG A 21 -29.40 -16.24 1.58
CA ARG A 21 -29.49 -17.12 0.42
C ARG A 21 -28.10 -17.71 0.25
N ARG A 22 -27.96 -18.96 0.68
CA ARG A 22 -26.73 -19.77 0.71
C ARG A 22 -26.03 -19.93 -0.65
N ASP A 23 -26.57 -19.38 -1.72
CA ASP A 23 -26.16 -19.73 -3.08
C ASP A 23 -25.82 -18.52 -3.97
N VAL A 24 -25.61 -17.33 -3.39
CA VAL A 24 -25.02 -16.22 -4.17
C VAL A 24 -23.49 -16.41 -4.15
N PRO A 25 -22.83 -16.67 -5.29
CA PRO A 25 -21.38 -16.64 -5.34
C PRO A 25 -20.95 -15.20 -5.07
N VAL A 26 -20.53 -14.94 -3.84
CA VAL A 26 -19.84 -13.70 -3.48
C VAL A 26 -18.60 -13.67 -4.36
N THR A 27 -18.63 -12.92 -5.46
CA THR A 27 -17.41 -12.67 -6.21
C THR A 27 -16.51 -11.91 -5.24
N PRO A 28 -15.39 -12.47 -4.77
CA PRO A 28 -14.52 -11.70 -3.92
C PRO A 28 -14.03 -10.55 -4.80
N ARG A 29 -14.46 -9.33 -4.48
CA ARG A 29 -13.85 -8.12 -5.02
C ARG A 29 -12.40 -8.23 -4.58
N GLN A 30 -11.54 -8.73 -5.47
CA GLN A 30 -10.13 -8.96 -5.18
C GLN A 30 -9.60 -7.62 -4.68
N ALA A 31 -9.30 -7.54 -3.38
CA ALA A 31 -8.58 -6.41 -2.84
C ALA A 31 -7.33 -6.25 -3.72
N PRO A 32 -7.00 -5.04 -4.20
CA PRO A 32 -5.79 -4.85 -4.99
C PRO A 32 -4.64 -5.43 -4.18
N ARG A 33 -3.97 -6.45 -4.73
CA ARG A 33 -2.86 -7.11 -4.07
C ARG A 33 -1.79 -6.04 -3.87
N LEU A 34 -1.62 -5.58 -2.62
CA LEU A 34 -0.57 -4.64 -2.27
C LEU A 34 0.76 -5.28 -2.67
N GLN A 35 1.40 -4.74 -3.71
CA GLN A 35 2.71 -5.21 -4.13
C GLN A 35 3.74 -4.72 -3.12
N ARG A 36 4.09 -5.59 -2.17
CA ARG A 36 5.21 -5.36 -1.27
C ARG A 36 6.45 -5.93 -1.93
N VAL A 37 7.36 -5.04 -2.35
CA VAL A 37 8.68 -5.44 -2.84
C VAL A 37 9.65 -5.45 -1.67
N ARG A 38 10.27 -6.59 -1.41
CA ARG A 38 11.37 -6.72 -0.45
C ARG A 38 12.68 -6.45 -1.16
N VAL A 39 13.50 -5.58 -0.59
CA VAL A 39 14.83 -5.26 -1.12
C VAL A 39 15.86 -5.61 -0.06
N GLU A 40 16.98 -6.19 -0.50
CA GLU A 40 18.16 -6.43 0.32
C GLU A 40 19.28 -5.53 -0.18
N LEU A 41 19.92 -4.81 0.74
CA LEU A 41 20.97 -3.85 0.43
C LEU A 41 22.29 -4.33 1.04
N ARG A 42 23.35 -4.31 0.24
CA ARG A 42 24.72 -4.51 0.72
C ARG A 42 25.34 -3.14 0.93
N LEU A 43 25.56 -2.79 2.19
CA LEU A 43 26.13 -1.51 2.61
C LEU A 43 27.54 -1.72 3.14
N PHE A 44 28.39 -0.70 2.99
CA PHE A 44 29.64 -0.66 3.74
C PHE A 44 29.34 -0.63 5.25
N PRO A 45 30.22 -1.21 6.11
CA PRO A 45 29.98 -1.28 7.55
C PRO A 45 29.66 0.08 8.18
N ALA A 46 30.43 1.11 7.85
CA ALA A 46 30.21 2.47 8.35
C ALA A 46 28.82 3.04 7.98
N THR A 47 28.33 2.74 6.78
CA THR A 47 26.99 3.16 6.33
C THR A 47 25.89 2.41 7.08
N ALA A 48 26.09 1.10 7.32
CA ALA A 48 25.14 0.31 8.10
C ALA A 48 25.05 0.81 9.54
N GLU A 49 26.19 1.08 10.18
CA GLU A 49 26.25 1.64 11.54
C GLU A 49 25.51 2.98 11.64
N ALA A 50 25.76 3.90 10.71
CA ALA A 50 25.07 5.18 10.65
C ALA A 50 23.54 5.00 10.51
N LEU A 51 23.09 4.03 9.70
CA LEU A 51 21.68 3.71 9.55
C LEU A 51 21.07 3.18 10.86
N TYR A 52 21.77 2.29 11.57
CA TYR A 52 21.32 1.80 12.88
C TYR A 52 21.23 2.91 13.92
N GLN A 53 22.22 3.82 13.96
CA GLN A 53 22.20 4.98 14.85
C GLN A 53 20.99 5.88 14.57
N ARG A 54 20.71 6.18 13.29
CA ARG A 54 19.51 6.95 12.91
C ARG A 54 18.21 6.27 13.31
N ALA A 55 18.12 4.95 13.14
CA ALA A 55 16.94 4.20 13.56
C ALA A 55 16.72 4.30 15.08
N ALA A 56 17.79 4.22 15.87
CA ALA A 56 17.74 4.39 17.32
C ALA A 56 17.35 5.82 17.74
N GLU A 57 17.98 6.84 17.15
CA GLU A 57 17.68 8.26 17.41
C GLU A 57 16.22 8.60 17.15
N TRP A 58 15.65 8.07 16.07
CA TRP A 58 14.26 8.32 15.67
C TRP A 58 13.27 7.38 16.34
N ASN A 59 13.74 6.39 17.10
CA ASN A 59 12.94 5.34 17.72
C ASN A 59 12.02 4.63 16.69
N VAL A 60 12.59 4.23 15.55
CA VAL A 60 11.89 3.51 14.47
C VAL A 60 12.68 2.27 14.04
N SER A 61 12.06 1.43 13.20
CA SER A 61 12.77 0.30 12.61
C SER A 61 13.84 0.76 11.61
N VAL A 62 14.85 -0.09 11.40
CA VAL A 62 15.92 0.15 10.41
C VAL A 62 15.36 0.34 9.00
N SER A 63 14.33 -0.42 8.63
CA SER A 63 13.67 -0.29 7.33
C SER A 63 12.95 1.05 7.17
N GLU A 64 12.29 1.53 8.23
CA GLU A 64 11.60 2.83 8.22
C GLU A 64 12.61 3.98 8.16
N ALA A 65 13.69 3.91 8.94
CA ALA A 65 14.78 4.88 8.87
C ALA A 65 15.41 4.92 7.47
N GLY A 66 15.68 3.75 6.88
CA GLY A 66 16.23 3.64 5.53
C GLY A 66 15.31 4.23 4.47
N LYS A 67 14.00 3.95 4.56
CA LYS A 67 12.99 4.55 3.68
C LYS A 67 13.01 6.08 3.77
N ARG A 68 12.97 6.64 4.98
CA ARG A 68 12.99 8.11 5.18
C ARG A 68 14.23 8.77 4.60
N LEU A 69 15.39 8.13 4.76
CA LEU A 69 16.65 8.64 4.18
C LEU A 69 16.64 8.63 2.66
N ILE A 70 16.10 7.57 2.04
CA ILE A 70 15.92 7.49 0.59
C ILE A 70 14.94 8.57 0.11
N ASP A 71 13.79 8.70 0.77
CA ASP A 71 12.77 9.69 0.41
C ASP A 71 13.33 11.13 0.50
N ALA A 72 14.12 11.43 1.53
CA ALA A 72 14.78 12.72 1.70
C ALA A 72 15.82 13.00 0.60
N GLY A 73 16.63 11.99 0.25
CA GLY A 73 17.62 12.11 -0.83
C GLY A 73 16.96 12.34 -2.20
N LEU A 74 15.87 11.62 -2.49
CA LEU A 74 15.10 11.78 -3.73
C LEU A 74 14.45 13.16 -3.82
N SER A 75 13.84 13.64 -2.74
CA SER A 75 13.20 14.96 -2.71
C SER A 75 14.20 16.09 -2.96
N SER A 76 15.38 16.02 -2.34
CA SER A 76 16.47 16.98 -2.56
C SER A 76 16.98 16.98 -4.02
N THR A 77 16.99 15.82 -4.67
CA THR A 77 17.42 15.67 -6.06
C THR A 77 16.38 16.20 -7.05
N ALA A 78 15.09 15.99 -6.75
CA ALA A 78 13.98 16.49 -7.56
C ALA A 78 14.00 18.04 -7.67
N ASP A 79 14.19 18.73 -6.54
CA ASP A 79 14.27 20.21 -6.50
C ASP A 79 15.45 20.77 -7.28
N SER A 80 16.52 19.98 -7.45
CA SER A 80 17.72 20.38 -8.19
C SER A 80 17.56 20.22 -9.71
N THR A 81 16.63 19.38 -10.16
CA THR A 81 16.44 19.05 -11.58
C THR A 81 15.53 20.07 -12.29
N GLU A 82 14.67 20.76 -11.54
CA GLU A 82 13.70 21.74 -12.08
C GLU A 82 14.32 23.14 -12.37
N LYS A 83 15.62 23.33 -12.05
CA LYS A 83 16.35 24.60 -12.24
C LYS A 83 17.33 24.62 -13.44
N LEU A 84 17.25 23.63 -14.32
CA LEU A 84 18.06 23.55 -15.56
C LEU A 84 17.18 23.84 -16.78
#